data_AF-A0A0Q7WXJ9-F1
#
_entry.id   AF-A0A0Q7WXJ9-F1
#
_cell.length_a   1.000
_cell.length_b   1.000
_cell.length_c   1.000
_cell.angle_alpha   90.00
_cell.angle_beta   90.00
_cell.angle_gamma   90.00
#
_symmetry.space_group_name_H-M   'P 1'
#
loop_
_entity.id
_entity.type
_entity.pdbx_description
1 polymer ?
#
loop_
_entity_poly.entity_id
_entity_poly.type
_entity_poly.pdbx_seq_one_letter_code
_entity_poly.pdbx_strand_id
1 'polypeptide(L)'
;MMKKTGLHTGLAALAVFAAVVAAGTAHSVTRSDLESETVLTASAAEELFADAPAGVDPMVTGPVSVSFKKRQRDAGCDRAAWPNVPVACYPN
;
A
#
# COMPACT_ATOMS: atom_id res chain seq x y z
N MET A 1 42.81 7.36 -34.62
CA MET A 1 42.31 7.98 -35.87
C MET A 1 42.05 6.87 -36.87
N MET A 2 40.79 6.63 -37.28
CA MET A 2 40.44 6.00 -38.57
C MET A 2 38.91 5.97 -38.71
N LYS A 3 38.40 6.75 -39.67
CA LYS A 3 37.01 6.75 -40.15
C LYS A 3 36.82 5.57 -41.11
N LYS A 4 35.67 4.90 -41.05
CA LYS A 4 35.09 4.17 -42.20
C LYS A 4 33.55 4.21 -42.14
N THR A 5 33.03 5.12 -42.96
CA THR A 5 31.66 5.17 -43.48
C THR A 5 31.32 3.88 -44.24
N GLY A 6 30.08 3.42 -44.11
CA GLY A 6 29.58 2.27 -44.86
C GLY A 6 28.08 2.12 -44.72
N LEU A 7 27.34 3.08 -45.26
CA LEU A 7 25.90 2.99 -45.52
C LEU A 7 25.68 1.93 -46.60
N HIS A 8 25.32 0.70 -46.21
CA HIS A 8 24.87 -0.34 -47.13
C HIS A 8 23.35 -0.32 -47.22
N THR A 9 22.93 0.34 -48.29
CA THR A 9 21.68 0.26 -49.02
C THR A 9 21.04 -1.13 -49.01
N GLY A 10 19.75 -1.17 -48.69
CA GLY A 10 18.77 -1.85 -49.55
C GLY A 10 18.35 -3.27 -49.18
N LEU A 11 17.04 -3.39 -48.93
CA LEU A 11 16.20 -4.57 -49.18
C LEU A 11 16.49 -5.86 -48.40
N ALA A 12 15.90 -5.94 -47.22
CA ALA A 12 15.21 -7.14 -46.73
C ALA A 12 14.04 -6.65 -45.85
N ALA A 13 12.91 -6.24 -46.43
CA ALA A 13 11.78 -7.12 -46.72
C ALA A 13 11.39 -8.00 -45.51
N LEU A 14 10.43 -7.51 -44.72
CA LEU A 14 9.37 -8.25 -44.03
C LEU A 14 9.72 -9.62 -43.44
N ALA A 15 10.09 -9.61 -42.15
CA ALA A 15 9.76 -10.58 -41.10
C ALA A 15 10.64 -10.15 -39.93
N VAL A 16 10.16 -9.60 -38.82
CA VAL A 16 9.36 -10.28 -37.81
C VAL A 16 8.73 -9.17 -36.95
N PHE A 17 7.50 -8.75 -37.27
CA PHE A 17 6.68 -7.94 -36.36
C PHE A 17 5.83 -8.88 -35.49
N ALA A 18 6.50 -9.80 -34.80
CA ALA A 18 5.90 -10.71 -33.82
C ALA A 18 6.79 -10.75 -32.57
N ALA A 19 7.28 -9.57 -32.15
CA ALA A 19 7.93 -9.43 -30.86
C ALA A 19 6.86 -9.51 -29.76
N VAL A 20 6.60 -10.75 -29.32
CA VAL A 20 6.36 -11.12 -27.92
C VAL A 20 5.29 -10.30 -27.20
N VAL A 21 4.03 -10.62 -27.47
CA VAL A 21 2.96 -10.47 -26.47
C VAL A 21 2.73 -11.86 -25.87
N ALA A 22 3.65 -12.29 -25.03
CA ALA A 22 3.49 -13.51 -24.24
C ALA A 22 4.00 -13.23 -22.82
N ALA A 23 3.16 -13.59 -21.85
CA ALA A 23 3.38 -13.50 -20.41
C ALA A 23 3.15 -12.12 -19.76
N GLY A 24 1.96 -11.56 -19.96
CA GLY A 24 1.35 -10.74 -18.91
C GLY A 24 0.75 -11.66 -17.85
N THR A 25 1.56 -12.23 -16.96
CA THR A 25 1.01 -12.85 -15.74
C THR A 25 0.61 -11.71 -14.81
N ALA A 26 -0.69 -11.43 -14.76
CA ALA A 26 -1.24 -10.70 -13.63
C ALA A 26 -1.02 -11.57 -12.39
N HIS A 27 0.06 -11.33 -11.66
CA HIS A 27 0.22 -11.87 -10.32
C HIS A 27 -0.79 -11.14 -9.42
N SER A 28 -2.02 -11.65 -9.37
CA SER A 28 -2.89 -11.38 -8.24
C SER A 28 -2.22 -12.03 -7.04
N VAL A 29 -1.35 -11.29 -6.36
CA VAL A 29 -0.92 -11.64 -5.02
C VAL A 29 -2.15 -11.49 -4.13
N THR A 30 -2.97 -12.53 -4.06
CA THR A 30 -3.81 -12.74 -2.90
C THR A 30 -2.83 -12.93 -1.74
N ARG A 31 -2.49 -11.83 -1.06
CA ARG A 31 -1.67 -11.86 0.15
C ARG A 31 -2.56 -12.45 1.25
N SER A 32 -2.77 -13.75 1.19
CA SER A 32 -3.52 -14.51 2.19
C SER A 32 -2.60 -15.33 3.10
N ASP A 33 -1.28 -15.30 2.88
CA ASP A 33 -0.30 -16.12 3.63
C ASP A 33 0.77 -15.27 4.32
N LEU A 34 0.36 -14.17 4.95
CA LEU A 34 1.12 -13.53 6.03
C LEU A 34 0.28 -13.36 7.31
N GLU A 35 -0.75 -14.19 7.47
CA GLU A 35 -1.26 -14.57 8.79
C GLU A 35 -0.32 -15.66 9.36
N SER A 36 0.97 -15.36 9.41
CA SER A 36 1.98 -16.27 9.95
C SER A 36 1.99 -16.08 11.46
N GLU A 37 1.22 -16.92 12.14
CA GLU A 37 1.52 -17.58 13.43
C GLU A 37 2.45 -16.82 14.37
N THR A 38 2.09 -15.58 14.66
CA THR A 38 2.40 -14.98 15.94
C THR A 38 1.06 -14.97 16.65
N VAL A 39 1.03 -15.49 17.88
CA VAL A 39 0.00 -15.06 18.84
C VAL A 39 0.29 -13.57 19.07
N LEU A 40 -0.05 -12.73 18.10
CA LEU A 40 0.04 -11.29 18.17
C LEU A 40 -1.01 -10.95 19.20
N THR A 41 -0.57 -10.55 20.39
CA THR A 41 -1.50 -9.95 21.34
C THR A 41 -2.24 -8.85 20.58
N ALA A 42 -3.58 -8.88 20.65
CA ALA A 42 -4.39 -7.85 20.02
C ALA A 42 -3.87 -6.49 20.49
N SER A 43 -3.69 -5.56 19.56
CA SER A 43 -3.41 -4.17 19.90
C SER A 43 -4.57 -3.59 20.72
N ALA A 44 -4.30 -2.56 21.51
CA ALA A 44 -5.35 -1.93 22.31
C ALA A 44 -6.53 -1.41 21.45
N ALA A 45 -6.30 -1.05 20.19
CA ALA A 45 -7.36 -0.66 19.25
C ALA A 45 -8.19 -1.87 18.78
N GLU A 46 -7.56 -3.01 18.52
CA GLU A 46 -8.27 -4.25 18.20
C GLU A 46 -9.12 -4.75 19.38
N GLU A 47 -8.64 -4.60 20.61
CA GLU A 47 -9.41 -4.93 21.81
C GLU A 47 -10.63 -3.98 21.97
N LEU A 48 -10.46 -2.70 21.66
CA LEU A 48 -11.53 -1.70 21.76
C LEU A 48 -12.60 -1.86 20.67
N PHE A 49 -12.20 -2.29 19.47
CA PHE A 49 -13.07 -2.45 18.30
C PHE A 49 -13.03 -3.89 17.76
N ALA A 50 -13.32 -4.86 18.63
CA ALA A 50 -13.27 -6.28 18.29
C ALA A 50 -14.29 -6.70 17.20
N ASP A 51 -15.31 -5.89 16.94
CA ASP A 51 -16.31 -6.09 15.89
C ASP A 51 -15.91 -5.47 14.54
N ALA A 52 -14.77 -4.78 14.46
CA ALA A 52 -14.25 -4.12 13.27
C ALA A 52 -12.97 -4.81 12.76
N PRO A 53 -13.06 -6.01 12.12
CA PRO A 53 -11.88 -6.74 11.63
C PRO A 53 -11.13 -6.00 10.51
N ALA A 54 -11.83 -5.13 9.78
CA ALA A 54 -11.22 -4.25 8.76
C ALA A 54 -10.63 -2.96 9.36
N GLY A 55 -10.83 -2.73 10.65
CA GLY A 55 -10.34 -1.57 11.37
C GLY A 55 -11.25 -0.34 11.37
N VAL A 56 -10.85 0.64 12.16
CA VAL A 56 -11.53 1.92 12.33
C VAL A 56 -10.56 3.06 12.02
N ASP A 57 -11.03 4.06 11.27
CA ASP A 57 -10.24 5.26 10.94
C ASP A 57 -9.74 5.94 12.23
N PRO A 58 -8.44 6.20 12.39
CA PRO A 58 -7.89 6.93 13.53
C PRO A 58 -8.34 8.40 13.60
N MET A 59 -8.93 8.94 12.53
CA MET A 59 -9.41 10.32 12.45
C MET A 59 -10.94 10.39 12.44
N VAL A 60 -11.49 11.26 13.30
CA VAL A 60 -12.93 11.49 13.36
C VAL A 60 -13.34 12.49 12.27
N THR A 61 -14.31 12.11 11.43
CA THR A 61 -14.81 12.92 10.31
C THR A 61 -15.83 14.00 10.72
N GLY A 62 -16.36 13.94 11.94
CA GLY A 62 -17.31 14.91 12.50
C GLY A 62 -16.66 16.05 13.30
N PRO A 63 -17.44 17.07 13.70
CA PRO A 63 -16.96 18.12 14.61
C PRO A 63 -16.48 17.54 15.93
N VAL A 64 -15.29 17.97 16.35
CA VAL A 64 -14.72 17.59 17.64
C VAL A 64 -14.16 18.80 18.37
N SER A 65 -14.04 18.70 19.69
CA SER A 65 -13.48 19.76 20.52
C SER A 65 -12.02 20.08 20.13
N VAL A 66 -11.60 21.32 20.39
CA VAL A 66 -10.22 21.76 20.15
C VAL A 66 -9.23 20.92 20.96
N SER A 67 -9.59 20.56 22.19
CA SER A 67 -8.77 19.71 23.06
C SER A 67 -8.59 18.31 22.47
N PHE A 68 -9.63 17.71 21.88
CA PHE A 68 -9.50 16.41 21.24
C PHE A 68 -8.66 16.46 19.97
N LYS A 69 -8.83 17.49 19.11
CA LYS A 69 -7.94 17.68 17.95
C LYS A 69 -6.48 17.80 18.38
N LYS A 70 -6.21 18.46 19.51
CA LYS A 70 -4.85 18.52 20.07
C LYS A 70 -4.36 17.14 20.47
N ARG A 71 -5.15 16.33 21.19
CA ARG A 71 -4.77 14.95 21.52
C ARG A 71 -4.48 14.11 20.29
N GLN A 72 -5.31 14.20 19.25
CA GLN A 72 -5.10 13.45 18.01
C GLN A 72 -3.76 13.80 17.34
N ARG A 73 -3.40 15.09 17.27
CA ARG A 73 -2.10 15.50 16.74
C ARG A 73 -0.95 15.04 17.63
N ASP A 74 -1.08 15.22 18.95
CA ASP A 74 -0.04 14.84 19.91
C ASP A 74 0.20 13.31 19.90
N ALA A 75 -0.85 12.52 19.59
CA ALA A 75 -0.78 11.08 19.42
C ALA A 75 -0.40 10.61 17.99
N GLY A 76 -0.30 11.52 17.02
CA GLY A 76 0.07 11.19 15.63
C GLY A 76 -0.99 10.40 14.86
N CYS A 77 -2.27 10.63 15.13
CA CYS A 77 -3.39 9.88 14.54
C CYS A 77 -3.51 10.02 13.02
N ASP A 78 -2.96 11.09 12.45
CA ASP A 78 -2.89 11.32 11.01
C ASP A 78 -1.98 10.32 10.26
N ARG A 79 -1.11 9.63 10.99
CA ARG A 79 -0.16 8.64 10.45
C ARG A 79 -0.36 7.25 11.03
N ALA A 80 -1.27 7.10 11.98
CA ALA A 80 -1.59 5.81 12.58
C ALA A 80 -2.24 4.90 11.53
N ALA A 81 -1.91 3.61 11.57
CA ALA A 81 -2.46 2.62 10.65
C ALA A 81 -2.95 1.43 11.45
N TRP A 82 -4.15 0.96 11.12
CA TRP A 82 -4.72 -0.24 11.72
C TRP A 82 -3.77 -1.44 11.57
N PRO A 83 -3.59 -2.29 12.60
CA PRO A 83 -4.24 -2.23 13.93
C PRO A 83 -3.49 -1.35 14.96
N ASN A 84 -2.34 -0.81 14.61
CA ASN A 84 -1.46 -0.06 15.52
C ASN A 84 -1.89 1.41 15.68
N VAL A 85 -3.13 1.62 16.15
CA VAL A 85 -3.69 2.95 16.42
C VAL A 85 -3.67 3.23 17.92
N PRO A 86 -3.09 4.36 18.37
CA PRO A 86 -3.19 4.77 19.77
C PRO A 86 -4.65 4.99 20.18
N VAL A 87 -5.06 4.47 21.34
CA VAL A 87 -6.44 4.66 21.86
C VAL A 87 -6.80 6.15 22.02
N ALA A 88 -5.82 7.02 22.20
CA ALA A 88 -6.00 8.48 22.27
C ALA A 88 -6.52 9.11 20.99
N CYS A 89 -6.49 8.38 19.85
CA CYS A 89 -7.07 8.81 18.59
C CYS A 89 -8.59 8.76 18.56
N TYR A 90 -9.18 7.97 19.46
CA TYR A 90 -10.62 7.79 19.57
C TYR A 90 -11.21 8.69 20.67
N PRO A 91 -12.47 9.14 20.51
CA PRO A 91 -13.19 9.76 21.61
C PRO A 91 -13.38 8.78 22.76
N ASN A 92 -13.37 9.30 23.99
CA ASN A 92 -13.79 8.56 25.17
C ASN A 92 -15.29 8.73 25.40
#